data_AF-A0A6L6IKC7-F1
#
_entry.id   AF-A0A6L6IKC7-F1
#
_cell.length_a   1.000
_cell.length_b   1.000
_cell.length_c   1.000
_cell.angle_alpha   90.00
_cell.angle_beta   90.00
_cell.angle_gamma   90.00
#
_symmetry.space_group_name_H-M   'P 1'
#
loop_
_entity.id
_entity.type
_entity.pdbx_description
1 polymer ?
#
loop_
_entity_poly.entity_id
_entity_poly.type
_entity_poly.pdbx_seq_one_letter_code
_entity_poly.pdbx_strand_id
1 'polypeptide(L)'
;MARFQTAQPTRSLRKIAVVVATAVSGMSVYAQAAVQPKEETLTVTAAPAAQESAWGPAATIAARHSATATKTDTPIEKVPQSISVVTAEEMALHQPKSVKEALSYTPGVAVGTRGAS
;
A
#
# COMPACT_ATOMS: atom_id res chain seq x y z
N MET A 1 21.42 28.46 -18.62
CA MET A 1 20.07 28.03 -18.16
C MET A 1 19.13 28.17 -19.35
N ALA A 2 18.30 27.14 -19.63
CA ALA A 2 17.42 26.92 -20.81
C ALA A 2 18.18 26.62 -22.14
N ARG A 3 18.27 25.41 -22.75
CA ARG A 3 17.33 24.29 -23.03
C ARG A 3 16.10 24.84 -23.78
N PHE A 4 15.87 24.63 -25.08
CA PHE A 4 15.60 23.38 -25.81
C PHE A 4 15.84 23.59 -27.33
N GLN A 5 16.60 22.71 -28.02
CA GLN A 5 16.14 21.54 -28.78
C GLN A 5 15.40 21.91 -30.09
N THR A 6 16.15 22.23 -31.16
CA THR A 6 16.43 21.37 -32.33
C THR A 6 15.21 20.82 -33.06
N ALA A 7 15.06 21.30 -34.29
CA ALA A 7 14.18 20.85 -35.34
C ALA A 7 14.13 19.33 -35.52
N GLN A 8 12.91 18.83 -35.71
CA GLN A 8 12.58 17.51 -36.20
C GLN A 8 12.84 17.45 -37.72
N PRO A 9 13.73 16.56 -38.23
CA PRO A 9 13.73 16.22 -39.63
C PRO A 9 12.67 15.16 -39.90
N THR A 10 11.75 15.56 -40.76
CA THR A 10 10.65 14.79 -41.33
C THR A 10 11.18 13.59 -42.13
N ARG A 11 10.89 12.36 -41.68
CA ARG A 11 11.16 11.16 -42.50
C ARG A 11 9.92 10.76 -43.29
N SER A 12 9.79 11.47 -44.41
CA SER A 12 9.40 11.04 -45.76
C SER A 12 8.38 9.89 -45.92
N LEU A 13 7.21 10.34 -46.38
CA LEU A 13 6.12 9.66 -47.11
C LEU A 13 6.60 8.85 -48.32
N ARG A 14 6.11 7.62 -48.48
CA ARG A 14 5.98 6.90 -49.77
C ARG A 14 4.91 5.79 -49.58
N LYS A 15 3.79 5.66 -50.28
CA LYS A 15 3.21 6.19 -51.53
C LYS A 15 1.71 5.80 -51.54
N ILE A 16 0.96 6.28 -52.55
CA ILE A 16 -0.34 5.79 -53.05
C ILE A 16 -1.54 6.36 -52.26
N ALA A 17 -2.52 7.09 -52.80
CA ALA A 17 -2.84 7.61 -54.12
C ALA A 17 -3.84 8.78 -53.88
N VAL A 18 -3.53 10.02 -54.28
CA VAL A 18 -4.14 10.73 -55.41
C VAL A 18 -5.48 10.14 -55.89
N VAL A 19 -6.56 10.95 -55.88
CA VAL A 19 -7.40 11.30 -57.06
C VAL A 19 -8.67 12.05 -56.61
N VAL A 20 -8.74 13.33 -57.04
CA VAL A 20 -9.91 14.05 -57.64
C VAL A 20 -11.10 14.37 -56.71
N ALA A 21 -11.21 15.60 -56.20
CA ALA A 21 -11.77 16.82 -56.82
C ALA A 21 -13.31 16.93 -56.75
N THR A 22 -13.76 18.18 -56.64
CA THR A 22 -15.15 18.72 -56.65
C THR A 22 -15.81 18.80 -55.26
N ALA A 23 -15.77 19.98 -54.63
CA ALA A 23 -16.71 21.09 -54.80
C ALA A 23 -17.97 20.89 -53.95
N VAL A 24 -18.08 21.64 -52.86
CA VAL A 24 -19.08 22.69 -52.65
C VAL A 24 -18.94 23.21 -51.23
N SER A 25 -18.65 24.50 -51.17
CA SER A 25 -18.84 25.41 -50.06
C SER A 25 -20.25 25.30 -49.49
N GLY A 26 -20.36 24.94 -48.21
CA GLY A 26 -21.61 25.09 -47.47
C GLY A 26 -21.73 24.08 -46.34
N MET A 27 -21.17 24.39 -45.16
CA MET A 27 -21.96 24.52 -43.93
C MET A 27 -21.04 24.74 -42.71
N SER A 28 -21.32 25.84 -42.03
CA SER A 28 -21.26 26.08 -40.59
C SER A 28 -20.06 25.64 -39.77
N VAL A 29 -19.39 26.67 -39.25
CA VAL A 29 -18.66 26.68 -37.98
C VAL A 29 -19.55 26.09 -36.88
N TYR A 30 -19.14 24.96 -36.32
CA TYR A 30 -19.45 24.66 -34.93
C TYR A 30 -18.14 24.79 -34.16
N ALA A 31 -18.11 25.79 -33.28
CA ALA A 31 -17.12 25.90 -32.24
C ALA A 31 -17.09 24.57 -31.48
N GLN A 32 -15.99 23.82 -31.62
CA GLN A 32 -15.79 22.65 -30.78
C GLN A 32 -15.48 23.18 -29.39
N ALA A 33 -16.52 23.19 -28.55
CA ALA A 33 -16.39 23.36 -27.12
C ALA A 33 -15.30 22.39 -26.64
N ALA A 34 -14.27 22.94 -26.00
CA ALA A 34 -13.26 22.15 -25.34
C ALA A 34 -13.95 21.27 -24.30
N VAL A 35 -14.06 19.98 -24.60
CA VAL A 35 -14.44 18.97 -23.61
C VAL A 35 -13.26 18.87 -22.67
N GLN A 36 -13.36 19.58 -21.54
CA GLN A 36 -12.43 19.41 -20.44
C GLN A 36 -12.52 17.95 -19.98
N PRO A 37 -11.39 17.22 -19.85
CA PRO A 37 -11.41 15.89 -19.28
C PRO A 37 -11.89 16.01 -17.83
N LYS A 38 -13.06 15.45 -17.56
CA LYS A 38 -13.64 15.39 -16.22
C LYS A 38 -12.73 14.49 -15.37
N GLU A 39 -12.06 15.08 -14.40
CA GLU A 39 -11.24 14.36 -13.42
C GLU A 39 -12.12 13.33 -12.70
N GLU A 40 -11.84 12.05 -12.97
CA GLU A 40 -12.51 10.94 -12.32
C GLU A 40 -11.94 10.82 -10.90
N THR A 41 -12.68 11.39 -9.94
CA THR A 41 -12.34 11.30 -8.52
C THR A 41 -12.49 9.83 -8.10
N LEU A 42 -11.37 9.13 -7.93
CA LEU A 42 -11.33 7.78 -7.39
C LEU A 42 -11.65 7.84 -5.88
N THR A 43 -12.90 7.59 -5.52
CA THR A 43 -13.30 7.43 -4.12
C THR A 43 -12.85 6.06 -3.62
N VAL A 44 -11.75 6.01 -2.86
CA VAL A 44 -11.33 4.79 -2.16
C VAL A 44 -12.19 4.63 -0.91
N THR A 45 -13.29 3.90 -1.03
CA THR A 45 -14.05 3.43 0.14
C THR A 45 -13.31 2.24 0.73
N ALA A 46 -12.51 2.47 1.78
CA ALA A 46 -11.93 1.39 2.55
C ALA A 46 -13.07 0.61 3.23
N ALA A 47 -13.15 -0.69 2.95
CA ALA A 47 -13.97 -1.58 3.76
C ALA A 47 -13.52 -1.49 5.23
N PRO A 48 -14.43 -1.55 6.21
CA PRO A 48 -14.04 -1.54 7.62
C PRO A 48 -13.06 -2.69 7.86
N ALA A 49 -11.86 -2.37 8.35
CA ALA A 49 -10.88 -3.38 8.73
C ALA A 49 -11.51 -4.29 9.79
N ALA A 50 -11.26 -5.60 9.67
CA ALA A 50 -11.72 -6.56 10.67
C ALA A 50 -11.25 -6.08 12.06
N GLN A 51 -12.19 -5.95 12.99
CA GLN A 51 -11.90 -5.55 14.36
C GLN A 51 -10.98 -6.60 14.98
N GLU A 52 -9.80 -6.18 15.42
CA GLU A 52 -8.87 -7.06 16.13
C GLU A 52 -9.45 -7.40 17.51
N SER A 53 -9.33 -8.67 17.92
CA SER A 53 -9.80 -9.15 19.22
C SER A 53 -8.64 -9.76 20.00
N ALA A 54 -8.58 -9.45 21.29
CA ALA A 54 -7.54 -9.93 22.19
C ALA A 54 -7.46 -11.46 22.35
N TRP A 55 -8.51 -12.21 21.98
CA TRP A 55 -8.55 -13.67 22.06
C TRP A 55 -8.37 -14.37 20.70
N GLY A 56 -8.31 -13.59 19.62
CA GLY A 56 -8.09 -14.10 18.27
C GLY A 56 -6.63 -13.95 17.83
N PRO A 57 -6.27 -14.55 16.68
CA PRO A 57 -5.00 -14.25 16.04
C PRO A 57 -4.99 -12.79 15.57
N ALA A 58 -3.86 -12.11 15.78
CA ALA A 58 -3.63 -10.80 15.18
C ALA A 58 -3.53 -10.93 13.65
N ALA A 59 -4.10 -9.97 12.93
CA ALA A 59 -4.08 -9.97 11.46
C ALA A 59 -2.70 -9.64 10.88
N THR A 60 -1.82 -9.04 11.68
CA THR A 60 -0.46 -8.66 11.29
C THR A 60 0.56 -9.00 12.39
N ILE A 61 1.84 -8.87 12.09
CA ILE A 61 2.95 -8.98 13.08
C ILE A 61 2.71 -8.08 14.30
N ALA A 62 2.13 -6.89 14.12
CA ALA A 62 1.87 -5.93 15.18
C ALA A 62 0.45 -6.08 15.73
N ALA A 63 0.30 -6.79 16.85
CA ALA A 63 -0.94 -6.84 17.60
C ALA A 63 -1.29 -5.47 18.21
N ARG A 64 -2.59 -5.17 18.33
CA ARG A 64 -3.12 -3.92 18.90
C ARG A 64 -3.95 -4.14 20.15
N HIS A 65 -4.38 -5.38 20.43
CA HIS A 65 -5.23 -5.70 21.57
C HIS A 65 -4.64 -6.85 22.40
N SER A 66 -4.82 -6.80 23.72
CA SER A 66 -4.40 -7.87 24.63
C SER A 66 -5.33 -7.98 25.83
N ALA A 67 -5.63 -9.21 26.24
CA ALA A 67 -6.39 -9.53 27.44
C ALA A 67 -5.50 -9.98 28.60
N THR A 68 -4.20 -10.19 28.38
CA THR A 68 -3.29 -10.76 29.40
C THR A 68 -3.15 -9.85 30.62
N ALA A 69 -3.04 -8.54 30.39
CA ALA A 69 -2.75 -7.56 31.44
C ALA A 69 -3.98 -7.16 32.27
N THR A 70 -5.16 -7.11 31.65
CA THR A 70 -6.38 -6.54 32.23
C THR A 70 -7.52 -7.54 32.34
N LYS A 71 -7.36 -8.75 31.78
CA LYS A 71 -8.40 -9.79 31.65
C LYS A 71 -9.61 -9.36 30.83
N THR A 72 -9.50 -8.27 30.07
CA THR A 72 -10.53 -7.74 29.18
C THR A 72 -9.91 -7.36 27.85
N ASP A 73 -10.70 -7.30 26.79
CA ASP A 73 -10.22 -6.85 25.48
C ASP A 73 -9.74 -5.39 25.56
N THR A 74 -8.43 -5.19 25.65
CA THR A 74 -7.84 -3.88 25.94
C THR A 74 -6.84 -3.51 24.84
N PRO A 75 -7.01 -2.36 24.19
CA PRO A 75 -6.00 -1.81 23.29
C PRO A 75 -4.66 -1.64 24.02
N ILE A 76 -3.55 -2.02 23.39
CA ILE A 76 -2.22 -2.04 24.02
C ILE A 76 -1.82 -0.65 24.54
N GLU A 77 -2.21 0.43 23.87
CA GLU A 77 -1.94 1.80 24.29
C GLU A 77 -2.68 2.22 25.58
N LYS A 78 -3.67 1.43 26.03
CA LYS A 78 -4.44 1.66 27.26
C LYS A 78 -4.06 0.71 28.38
N VAL A 79 -3.11 -0.20 28.15
CA VAL A 79 -2.62 -1.11 29.18
C VAL A 79 -1.68 -0.33 30.12
N PRO A 80 -1.86 -0.39 31.45
CA PRO A 80 -1.09 0.43 32.40
C PRO A 80 0.35 -0.08 32.64
N GLN A 81 0.79 -1.06 31.86
CA GLN A 81 2.07 -1.75 32.02
C GLN A 81 2.66 -2.10 30.65
N SER A 82 3.98 -2.22 30.59
CA SER A 82 4.67 -2.65 29.38
C SER A 82 4.36 -4.13 29.09
N ILE A 83 3.84 -4.40 27.90
CA ILE A 83 3.60 -5.75 27.40
C ILE A 83 4.21 -5.90 26.02
N SER A 84 4.62 -7.12 25.69
CA SER A 84 5.07 -7.51 24.36
C SER A 84 4.28 -8.74 23.92
N VAL A 85 3.80 -8.73 22.68
CA VAL A 85 2.97 -9.80 22.12
C VAL A 85 3.69 -10.36 20.92
N VAL A 86 3.99 -11.67 20.96
CA VAL A 86 4.53 -12.41 19.82
C VAL A 86 3.35 -12.99 19.06
N THR A 87 3.15 -12.56 17.82
CA THR A 87 1.96 -12.92 17.02
C THR A 87 2.15 -14.22 16.24
N ALA A 88 1.05 -14.79 15.76
CA ALA A 88 1.10 -15.99 14.92
C ALA A 88 1.87 -15.78 13.61
N GLU A 89 1.80 -14.58 13.02
CA GLU A 89 2.56 -14.24 11.82
C GLU A 89 4.07 -14.17 12.13
N GLU A 90 4.47 -13.57 13.25
CA GLU A 90 5.87 -13.56 13.68
C GLU A 90 6.40 -14.98 13.94
N MET A 91 5.59 -15.82 14.58
CA MET A 91 5.92 -17.24 14.78
C MET A 91 6.09 -17.99 13.46
N ALA A 92 5.26 -17.70 12.45
CA ALA A 92 5.35 -18.32 11.13
C ALA A 92 6.59 -17.85 10.34
N LEU A 93 7.03 -16.60 10.54
CA LEU A 93 8.22 -16.04 9.90
C LEU A 93 9.51 -16.61 10.48
N HIS A 94 9.61 -16.65 11.82
CA HIS A 94 10.83 -17.06 12.50
C HIS A 94 10.91 -18.57 12.76
N GLN A 95 9.79 -19.29 12.72
CA GLN A 95 9.69 -20.73 12.96
C GLN A 95 10.49 -21.21 14.19
N PRO A 96 10.30 -20.59 15.37
CA PRO A 96 11.03 -20.98 16.56
C PRO A 96 10.63 -22.40 16.98
N LYS A 97 11.61 -23.17 17.46
CA LYS A 97 11.41 -24.57 17.87
C LYS A 97 10.93 -24.70 19.31
N SER A 98 10.92 -23.60 20.05
CA SER A 98 10.48 -23.57 21.45
C SER A 98 9.93 -22.19 21.81
N VAL A 99 9.12 -22.14 22.88
CA VAL A 99 8.63 -20.88 23.45
C VAL A 99 9.79 -19.99 23.89
N LYS A 100 10.88 -20.58 24.37
CA LYS A 100 12.09 -19.83 24.73
C LYS A 100 12.67 -19.11 23.50
N GLU A 101 12.82 -19.81 22.39
CA GLU A 101 13.34 -19.21 21.15
C GLU A 101 12.39 -18.13 20.58
N ALA A 102 11.07 -18.31 20.71
CA ALA A 102 10.09 -17.30 20.28
C ALA A 102 10.27 -15.93 20.96
N LEU A 103 10.82 -15.91 22.19
CA LEU A 103 11.04 -14.67 22.93
C LEU A 103 12.37 -13.98 22.60
N SER A 104 13.18 -14.51 21.67
CA SER A 104 14.52 -13.97 21.39
C SER A 104 14.54 -12.58 20.77
N TYR A 105 13.43 -12.17 20.15
CA TYR A 105 13.25 -10.84 19.57
C TYR A 105 12.47 -9.88 20.48
N THR A 106 12.06 -10.34 21.67
CA THR A 106 11.33 -9.52 22.64
C THR A 106 12.32 -8.78 23.57
N PRO A 107 12.26 -7.44 23.66
CA PRO A 107 13.13 -6.69 24.55
C PRO A 107 12.86 -7.02 26.02
N GLY A 108 13.90 -7.02 26.85
CA GLY A 108 13.79 -7.29 28.29
C GLY A 108 13.71 -8.77 28.67
N VAL A 109 13.66 -9.70 27.69
CA VAL A 109 13.67 -11.15 27.95
C VAL A 109 15.06 -11.74 27.66
N ALA A 110 15.67 -12.34 28.68
CA ALA A 110 16.94 -13.04 28.53
C ALA A 110 16.71 -14.51 28.16
N VAL A 111 16.95 -14.85 26.90
CA VAL A 111 16.82 -16.23 26.36
C VAL A 111 18.13 -17.03 26.37
N GLY A 112 19.26 -16.42 26.72
CA GLY A 112 20.54 -17.11 26.88
C GLY A 112 20.85 -17.43 28.33
N THR A 113 21.30 -18.65 28.63
CA THR A 113 22.00 -18.93 29.89
C THR A 113 23.44 -18.48 29.70
N ARG A 114 23.83 -17.33 30.28
CA ARG A 114 25.26 -17.01 30.42
C ARG A 114 25.80 -17.89 31.55
N GLY A 115 26.43 -19.01 31.20
CA GLY A 115 27.15 -19.84 32.17
C GLY A 115 28.23 -19.00 32.84
N ALA A 116 28.25 -18.97 34.17
CA ALA A 116 29.37 -18.45 34.92
C ALA A 116 30.44 -19.54 34.95
N SER A 117 31.61 -19.24 34.39
CA SER A 117 32.83 -20.04 34.57
C SER A 117 33.44 -19.78 35.93
#